data_AF-A0A7D5RV47-F1
#
_entry.id   AF-A0A7D5RV47-F1
#
_cell.length_a   1.000
_cell.length_b   1.000
_cell.length_c   1.000
_cell.angle_alpha   90.00
_cell.angle_beta   90.00
_cell.angle_gamma   90.00
#
_symmetry.space_group_name_H-M   'P 1'
#
loop_
_entity.id
_entity.type
_entity.pdbx_description
1 polymer ?
#
loop_
_entity_poly.entity_id
_entity_poly.type
_entity_poly.pdbx_seq_one_letter_code
_entity_poly.pdbx_strand_id
1 'polypeptide(L)'
;MIKLFPAVIAVGLLVTGSGTVQAQQNVCESNVAQVLAEYGVKMSDIADSSWQTSRWPSRGDEYGPINGYQFSGRPASCDSGTLYVSVTTGCEISNLHTQGGCKIKGIPDHWW
;
A
#
# COMPACT_ATOMS: atom_id res chain seq x y z
N MET A 1 -37.13 -49.80 25.41
CA MET A 1 -37.16 -48.45 26.05
C MET A 1 -36.18 -47.55 25.30
N ILE A 2 -36.62 -46.32 25.08
CA ILE A 2 -36.11 -45.30 24.15
C ILE A 2 -34.74 -44.74 24.59
N LYS A 3 -33.84 -44.51 23.63
CA LYS A 3 -32.81 -43.45 23.73
C LYS A 3 -32.79 -42.65 22.44
N LEU A 4 -33.57 -41.57 22.45
CA LEU A 4 -33.49 -40.43 21.55
C LEU A 4 -32.21 -39.66 21.86
N PHE A 5 -31.37 -39.39 20.85
CA PHE A 5 -30.36 -38.35 20.93
C PHE A 5 -30.74 -37.22 19.97
N PRO A 6 -30.64 -35.96 20.41
CA PRO A 6 -31.22 -34.81 19.72
C PRO A 6 -30.45 -34.45 18.46
N ALA A 7 -31.22 -33.99 17.47
CA ALA A 7 -30.74 -33.32 16.28
C ALA A 7 -29.91 -32.07 16.64
N VAL A 8 -28.75 -31.92 15.99
CA VAL A 8 -28.06 -30.63 15.91
C VAL A 8 -27.99 -30.27 14.43
N ILE A 9 -28.95 -29.45 14.02
CA ILE A 9 -28.87 -28.64 12.81
C ILE A 9 -27.82 -27.56 13.11
N ALA A 10 -26.66 -27.65 12.49
CA ALA A 10 -25.71 -26.54 12.44
C ALA A 10 -25.78 -25.92 11.04
N VAL A 11 -26.67 -24.94 10.89
CA VAL A 11 -26.56 -23.91 9.86
C VAL A 11 -25.36 -23.04 10.24
N GLY A 12 -24.20 -23.34 9.68
CA GLY A 12 -23.03 -22.48 9.74
C GLY A 12 -22.79 -21.89 8.37
N LEU A 13 -23.37 -20.72 8.11
CA LEU A 13 -22.90 -19.82 7.05
C LEU A 13 -21.42 -19.52 7.33
N LEU A 14 -20.52 -20.22 6.65
CA LEU A 14 -19.16 -19.71 6.46
C LEU A 14 -19.25 -18.72 5.31
N VAL A 15 -19.56 -17.47 5.64
CA VAL A 15 -19.12 -16.34 4.84
C VAL A 15 -17.60 -16.37 4.89
N THR A 16 -16.96 -17.09 3.97
CA THR A 16 -15.54 -16.92 3.65
C THR A 16 -15.37 -15.62 2.88
N GLY A 17 -15.69 -14.51 3.54
CA GLY A 17 -15.42 -13.17 3.10
C GLY A 17 -14.02 -12.76 3.54
N SER A 18 -13.00 -13.49 3.09
CA SER A 18 -11.58 -13.15 3.32
C SER A 18 -10.85 -13.06 1.97
N GLY A 19 -11.53 -12.51 0.97
CA GLY A 19 -11.08 -12.51 -0.42
C GLY A 19 -10.60 -11.16 -0.97
N THR A 20 -10.52 -10.07 -0.19
CA THR A 20 -10.32 -8.74 -0.81
C THR A 20 -9.42 -7.74 -0.09
N VAL A 21 -8.72 -8.07 1.01
CA VAL A 21 -7.79 -7.09 1.62
C VAL A 21 -6.44 -7.04 0.88
N GLN A 22 -6.00 -8.13 0.25
CA GLN A 22 -4.72 -8.16 -0.49
C GLN A 22 -4.79 -7.58 -1.91
N ALA A 23 -5.99 -7.43 -2.50
CA ALA A 23 -6.12 -6.96 -3.88
C ALA A 23 -6.02 -5.43 -4.05
N GLN A 24 -6.05 -4.66 -2.95
CA GLN A 24 -6.15 -3.21 -3.01
C GLN A 24 -4.80 -2.47 -2.78
N GLN A 25 -3.75 -3.15 -2.32
CA GLN A 25 -2.51 -2.48 -1.94
C GLN A 25 -1.62 -2.07 -3.13
N ASN A 26 -1.84 -2.58 -4.34
CA ASN A 26 -0.87 -2.45 -5.44
C ASN A 26 -1.46 -1.85 -6.72
N VAL A 27 -2.57 -1.10 -6.62
CA VAL A 27 -3.33 -0.59 -7.79
C VAL A 27 -2.45 0.24 -8.75
N CYS A 28 -1.46 0.95 -8.22
CA CYS A 28 -0.56 1.82 -8.98
C CYS A 28 0.88 1.31 -9.04
N GLU A 29 1.11 0.02 -8.74
CA GLU A 29 2.44 -0.56 -8.62
C GLU A 29 3.26 -0.41 -9.91
N SER A 30 2.64 -0.65 -11.07
CA SER A 30 3.31 -0.50 -12.38
C SER A 30 3.78 0.93 -12.63
N ASN A 31 2.98 1.93 -12.25
CA ASN A 31 3.32 3.34 -12.47
C ASN A 31 4.47 3.77 -11.55
N VAL A 32 4.44 3.33 -10.29
CA VAL A 32 5.54 3.54 -9.34
C VAL A 32 6.80 2.85 -9.85
N ALA A 33 6.71 1.59 -10.29
CA ALA A 33 7.85 0.86 -10.84
C ALA A 33 8.48 1.57 -12.06
N GLN A 34 7.65 2.08 -12.96
CA GLN A 34 8.09 2.80 -14.15
C GLN A 34 8.84 4.08 -13.78
N VAL A 35 8.25 4.91 -12.91
CA VAL A 35 8.90 6.17 -12.51
C VAL A 35 10.19 5.91 -11.75
N LEU A 36 10.23 4.92 -10.86
CA LEU A 36 11.44 4.59 -10.10
C LEU A 36 12.57 4.08 -11.01
N ALA A 37 12.22 3.36 -12.08
CA ALA A 37 13.20 2.90 -13.06
C ALA A 37 13.90 4.06 -13.79
N GLU A 38 13.24 5.22 -13.98
CA GLU A 38 13.85 6.43 -14.54
C GLU A 38 14.98 6.98 -13.65
N TYR A 39 14.93 6.71 -12.35
CA TYR A 39 15.96 7.06 -11.37
C TYR A 39 16.93 5.90 -11.07
N GLY A 40 16.85 4.81 -11.84
CA GLY A 40 17.68 3.61 -11.64
C GLY A 40 17.32 2.80 -10.40
N VAL A 41 16.13 3.00 -9.83
CA VAL A 41 15.63 2.24 -8.67
C VAL A 41 14.70 1.14 -9.17
N LYS A 42 14.99 -0.10 -8.81
CA LYS A 42 14.10 -1.24 -9.09
C LYS A 42 13.25 -1.55 -7.88
N MET A 43 11.96 -1.77 -8.10
CA MET A 43 11.02 -2.17 -7.04
C MET A 43 11.46 -3.43 -6.28
N SER A 44 12.08 -4.40 -6.98
CA SER A 44 12.62 -5.63 -6.38
C SER A 44 13.73 -5.39 -5.35
N ASP A 45 14.39 -4.23 -5.43
CA ASP A 45 15.56 -3.89 -4.63
C ASP A 45 15.17 -2.95 -3.47
N ILE A 46 13.86 -2.76 -3.25
CA ILE A 46 13.32 -1.92 -2.18
C ILE A 46 12.99 -2.79 -0.98
N ALA A 47 13.75 -2.62 0.09
CA ALA A 47 13.48 -3.22 1.38
C ALA A 47 12.38 -2.45 2.13
N ASP A 48 11.77 -3.10 3.13
CA ASP A 48 10.81 -2.47 4.04
C ASP A 48 9.65 -1.77 3.30
N SER A 49 9.21 -2.35 2.18
CA SER A 49 8.21 -1.74 1.32
C SER A 49 6.82 -1.79 1.95
N SER A 50 6.07 -0.70 1.76
CA SER A 50 4.72 -0.56 2.30
C SER A 50 3.86 0.27 1.37
N TRP A 51 2.58 -0.08 1.34
CA TRP A 51 1.55 0.68 0.66
C TRP A 51 0.52 1.17 1.66
N GLN A 52 0.20 2.45 1.58
CA GLN A 52 -0.81 3.10 2.39
C GLN A 52 -1.88 3.70 1.48
N THR A 53 -3.14 3.55 1.88
CA THR A 53 -4.25 4.25 1.23
C THR A 53 -4.39 5.60 1.90
N SER A 54 -4.23 6.67 1.12
CA SER A 54 -4.45 8.03 1.58
C SER A 54 -5.93 8.35 1.46
N ARG A 55 -6.51 8.91 2.52
CA ARG A 55 -7.91 9.35 2.59
C ARG A 55 -7.97 10.82 2.97
N TRP A 56 -8.96 11.54 2.47
CA TRP A 56 -9.17 12.95 2.82
C TRP A 56 -9.48 13.10 4.33
N PRO A 57 -8.59 13.70 5.15
CA PRO A 57 -8.82 13.82 6.60
C PRO A 57 -10.03 14.70 6.93
N SER A 58 -10.36 15.64 6.05
CA SER A 58 -11.43 16.62 6.23
C SER A 58 -12.83 16.12 5.87
N ARG A 59 -12.99 14.87 5.39
CA ARG A 59 -14.29 14.31 4.97
C ARG A 59 -14.73 13.04 5.73
N GLY A 60 -14.21 12.88 6.95
CA GLY A 60 -14.61 11.83 7.91
C GLY A 60 -13.66 10.65 7.87
N ASP A 61 -12.95 10.46 9.00
CA ASP A 61 -12.42 9.20 9.53
C ASP A 61 -11.87 8.11 8.56
N GLU A 62 -11.57 6.93 9.10
CA GLU A 62 -10.99 5.79 8.38
C GLU A 62 -11.86 5.28 7.20
N TYR A 63 -13.07 5.83 7.04
CA TYR A 63 -14.05 5.49 6.00
C TYR A 63 -14.21 6.56 4.91
N GLY A 64 -13.50 7.69 5.01
CA GLY A 64 -13.57 8.78 4.03
C GLY A 64 -13.12 8.39 2.62
N PRO A 65 -13.44 9.21 1.60
CA PRO A 65 -13.07 8.93 0.22
C PRO A 65 -11.56 8.83 0.07
N ILE A 66 -11.12 7.78 -0.64
CA ILE A 66 -9.73 7.60 -1.02
C ILE A 66 -9.31 8.78 -1.90
N ASN A 67 -8.20 9.41 -1.56
CA ASN A 67 -7.64 10.54 -2.32
C ASN A 67 -6.34 10.18 -3.03
N GLY A 68 -5.76 9.03 -2.71
CA GLY A 68 -4.58 8.52 -3.36
C GLY A 68 -4.02 7.32 -2.62
N TYR A 69 -2.82 6.95 -3.03
CA TYR A 69 -2.03 5.91 -2.40
C TYR A 69 -0.62 6.44 -2.16
N GLN A 70 0.08 5.83 -1.23
CA GLN A 70 1.47 6.12 -0.97
C GLN A 70 2.26 4.83 -0.87
N PHE A 71 3.25 4.70 -1.74
CA PHE A 71 4.29 3.70 -1.62
C PHE A 71 5.44 4.28 -0.80
N SER A 72 6.02 3.46 0.05
CA SER A 72 7.26 3.78 0.75
C SER A 72 8.17 2.58 0.84
N GLY A 73 9.48 2.81 0.91
CA GLY A 73 10.44 1.76 1.22
C GLY A 73 11.87 2.28 1.17
N ARG A 74 12.84 1.42 1.42
CA ARG A 74 14.26 1.75 1.38
C ARG A 74 14.93 1.10 0.17
N PRO A 75 15.31 1.89 -0.85
CA PRO A 75 16.07 1.39 -1.98
C PRO A 75 17.43 0.82 -1.55
N ALA A 76 17.92 -0.21 -2.23
CA ALA A 76 19.23 -0.81 -1.94
C ALA A 76 20.42 0.16 -2.05
N SER A 77 20.26 1.27 -2.78
CA SER A 77 21.26 2.35 -2.86
C SER A 77 21.33 3.21 -1.59
N CYS A 78 20.41 3.03 -0.64
CA CYS A 78 20.31 3.80 0.59
C CYS A 78 20.59 2.94 1.82
N ASP A 79 21.69 3.21 2.53
CA ASP A 79 22.02 2.54 3.79
C ASP A 79 20.99 2.87 4.90
N SER A 80 20.42 4.07 4.85
CA SER A 80 19.39 4.56 5.77
C SER A 80 18.42 5.50 5.06
N GLY A 81 17.27 5.79 5.68
CA GLY A 81 16.23 6.65 5.12
C GLY A 81 15.20 5.90 4.27
N THR A 82 14.27 6.65 3.68
CA THR A 82 13.08 6.11 3.01
C THR A 82 12.77 6.91 1.76
N LEU A 83 12.39 6.21 0.71
CA LEU A 83 11.79 6.75 -0.50
C LEU A 83 10.28 6.72 -0.34
N TYR A 84 9.61 7.80 -0.73
CA TYR A 84 8.16 7.94 -0.72
C TYR A 84 7.66 8.31 -2.11
N VAL A 85 6.62 7.63 -2.56
CA VAL A 85 5.91 7.92 -3.80
C VAL A 85 4.43 8.05 -3.51
N SER A 86 3.89 9.25 -3.61
CA SER A 86 2.46 9.50 -3.53
C SER A 86 1.86 9.48 -4.92
N VAL A 87 0.72 8.82 -5.05
CA VAL A 87 0.00 8.69 -6.32
C VAL A 87 -1.47 9.05 -6.14
N THR A 88 -2.08 9.65 -7.15
CA THR A 88 -3.52 9.92 -7.18
C THR A 88 -4.31 8.61 -7.31
N THR A 89 -5.64 8.67 -7.16
CA THR A 89 -6.51 7.52 -7.45
C THR A 89 -6.46 7.09 -8.92
N GLY A 90 -6.00 7.96 -9.82
CA GLY A 90 -5.73 7.67 -11.23
C GLY A 90 -4.32 7.16 -11.51
N CYS A 91 -3.53 6.85 -10.46
CA CYS A 91 -2.14 6.39 -10.55
C CYS A 91 -1.15 7.38 -11.17
N GLU A 92 -1.46 8.67 -11.14
CA GLU A 92 -0.51 9.72 -11.49
C GLU A 92 0.39 10.01 -10.29
N ILE A 93 1.69 10.19 -10.51
CA ILE A 93 2.61 10.56 -9.43
C ILE A 93 2.31 11.99 -8.99
N SER A 94 1.81 12.15 -7.76
CA SER A 94 1.55 13.46 -7.17
C SER A 94 2.73 13.96 -6.35
N ASN A 95 3.56 13.05 -5.82
CA ASN A 95 4.77 13.39 -5.08
C ASN A 95 5.79 12.25 -5.16
N LEU A 96 7.07 12.60 -5.22
CA LEU A 96 8.20 11.68 -5.18
C LEU A 96 9.33 12.35 -4.41
N HIS A 97 9.72 11.78 -3.27
CA HIS A 97 10.83 12.31 -2.47
C HIS A 97 11.52 11.23 -1.66
N THR A 98 12.71 11.56 -1.18
CA THR A 98 13.47 10.79 -0.20
C THR A 98 13.45 11.51 1.15
N GLN A 99 13.67 10.76 2.22
CA GLN A 99 13.79 11.29 3.58
C GLN A 99 14.94 10.60 4.33
N GLY A 100 15.51 11.30 5.31
CA GLY A 100 16.60 10.79 6.14
C GLY A 100 17.93 10.75 5.38
N GLY A 101 18.69 9.68 5.57
CA GLY A 101 19.99 9.48 4.93
C GLY A 101 19.93 9.03 3.46
N CYS A 102 18.73 8.75 2.92
CA CYS A 102 18.58 8.29 1.55
C CYS A 102 18.65 9.48 0.60
N LYS A 103 19.55 9.41 -0.40
CA LYS A 103 19.69 10.42 -1.44
C LYS A 103 19.78 9.72 -2.79
N ILE A 104 18.81 9.98 -3.66
CA ILE A 104 18.79 9.44 -5.02
C ILE A 104 18.90 10.62 -5.98
N LYS A 105 19.84 10.55 -6.92
CA LYS A 105 20.06 11.63 -7.89
C LYS A 105 18.78 11.89 -8.68
N GLY A 106 18.33 13.14 -8.67
CA GLY A 106 17.10 13.56 -9.36
C GLY A 106 15.83 13.45 -8.51
N ILE A 107 15.90 12.78 -7.35
CA ILE A 107 14.80 12.73 -6.39
C ILE A 107 15.09 13.74 -5.27
N PRO A 108 14.14 14.64 -4.95
CA PRO A 108 14.29 15.60 -3.87
C PRO A 108 14.29 14.90 -2.50
N ASP A 109 14.85 15.56 -1.50
CA ASP A 109 15.06 15.01 -0.15
C ASP A 109 14.16 15.61 0.94
N HIS A 110 13.10 16.29 0.50
CA HIS A 110 12.12 16.95 1.35
C HIS A 110 10.75 16.93 0.67
N TRP A 111 9.70 17.10 1.47
CA TRP A 111 8.31 17.19 1.01
C TRP A 111 7.98 18.65 0.65
N TRP A 112 7.23 18.87 -0.44
CA TRP A 112 6.67 20.16 -0.87
C TRP A 112 5.15 20.14 -0.84
#